data_AF-A0A355FBF5-F1
#
_entry.id   AF-A0A355FBF5-F1
#
_cell.length_a   1.000
_cell.length_b   1.000
_cell.length_c   1.000
_cell.angle_alpha   90.00
_cell.angle_beta   90.00
_cell.angle_gamma   90.00
#
_symmetry.space_group_name_H-M   'P 1'
#
loop_
_entity.id
_entity.type
_entity.pdbx_description
1 polymer ?
#
loop_
_entity_poly.entity_id
_entity_poly.type
_entity_poly.pdbx_seq_one_letter_code
_entity_poly.pdbx_strand_id
1 'polypeptide(L)'
;MENRPELYPDLVPVWEAFVLLSPSRNTGWGAGAIPLSEVRAYCEMFEIPPEDREDLLVLLRALDEEYLKATNETSKRKGTK
;
A
#
# COMPACT_ATOMS: atom_id res chain seq x y z
N MET A 1 -7.43 23.25 -0.42
CA MET A 1 -7.54 22.02 0.39
C MET A 1 -8.88 21.29 0.19
N GLU A 2 -9.79 21.81 -0.63
CA GLU A 2 -11.21 21.39 -0.79
C GLU A 2 -11.49 20.12 -1.62
N ASN A 3 -10.48 19.35 -2.05
CA ASN A 3 -10.67 18.24 -2.98
C ASN A 3 -9.92 16.96 -2.55
N ARG A 4 -9.80 16.74 -1.25
CA ARG A 4 -9.28 15.46 -0.74
C ARG A 4 -10.46 14.50 -0.54
N PRO A 5 -10.42 13.28 -1.11
CA PRO A 5 -11.44 12.30 -0.84
C PRO A 5 -11.46 11.98 0.66
N GLU A 6 -12.65 11.96 1.26
CA GLU A 6 -12.84 11.45 2.61
C GLU A 6 -12.83 9.91 2.54
N LEU A 7 -12.01 9.29 3.40
CA LEU A 7 -11.98 7.83 3.52
C LEU A 7 -13.07 7.38 4.48
N TYR A 8 -13.69 6.24 4.16
CA TYR A 8 -14.55 5.56 5.13
C TYR A 8 -13.72 5.20 6.38
N PRO A 9 -14.28 5.33 7.60
CA PRO A 9 -13.51 5.14 8.84
C PRO A 9 -12.80 3.78 8.94
N ASP A 10 -13.40 2.73 8.40
CA ASP A 10 -12.87 1.35 8.34
C ASP A 10 -11.68 1.20 7.38
N LEU A 11 -11.51 2.11 6.41
CA LEU A 11 -10.37 2.11 5.49
C LEU A 11 -9.17 2.92 6.01
N VAL A 12 -9.34 3.69 7.09
CA VAL A 12 -8.26 4.50 7.67
C VAL A 12 -7.06 3.64 8.08
N PRO A 13 -7.23 2.50 8.79
CA PRO A 13 -6.09 1.66 9.19
C PRO A 13 -5.34 1.07 8.00
N VAL A 14 -6.06 0.73 6.92
CA VAL A 14 -5.47 0.22 5.67
C VAL A 14 -4.64 1.31 5.00
N TRP A 15 -5.16 2.53 4.94
CA TRP A 15 -4.45 3.68 4.36
C TRP A 15 -3.20 4.03 5.16
N GLU A 16 -3.28 4.03 6.49
CA GLU A 16 -2.14 4.28 7.37
C GLU A 16 -1.04 3.23 7.19
N ALA A 17 -1.42 1.95 7.16
CA ALA A 17 -0.50 0.85 6.86
C ALA A 17 0.17 1.02 5.49
N PHE A 18 -0.61 1.36 4.46
CA PHE A 18 -0.10 1.61 3.12
C PHE A 18 0.93 2.75 3.08
N VAL A 19 0.63 3.88 3.72
CA VAL A 19 1.53 5.02 3.78
C VAL A 19 2.83 4.66 4.51
N LEU A 20 2.72 3.97 5.65
CA LEU A 20 3.88 3.60 6.45
C LEU A 20 4.78 2.57 5.74
N LEU A 21 4.20 1.60 5.05
CA LEU A 21 4.93 0.50 4.41
C LEU A 21 5.40 0.83 2.99
N SER A 22 4.84 1.86 2.35
CA SER A 22 5.23 2.24 0.99
C SER A 22 6.74 2.53 0.80
N PRO A 23 7.48 3.10 1.76
CA PRO A 23 8.92 3.27 1.65
C PRO A 23 9.74 1.96 1.67
N SER A 24 9.22 0.84 2.20
CA SER A 24 9.94 -0.43 2.29
C SER A 24 9.87 -1.28 1.01
N ARG A 25 9.21 -0.76 -0.03
CA ARG A 25 9.17 -1.39 -1.35
C ARG A 25 10.58 -1.58 -1.90
N ASN A 26 10.83 -2.75 -2.45
CA ASN A 26 12.08 -2.98 -3.17
C ASN A 26 12.09 -2.15 -4.45
N THR A 27 13.06 -1.24 -4.58
CA THR A 27 13.26 -0.39 -5.76
C THR A 27 14.30 -1.03 -6.67
N GLY A 28 13.84 -1.92 -7.55
CA GLY A 28 14.66 -2.49 -8.63
C GLY A 28 14.42 -1.76 -9.95
N TRP A 29 14.01 -2.50 -10.99
CA TRP A 29 13.65 -1.98 -12.32
C TRP A 29 12.27 -1.30 -12.38
N GLY A 30 11.65 -1.04 -11.22
CA GLY A 30 10.32 -0.48 -11.04
C GLY A 30 9.91 -0.54 -9.58
N ALA A 31 8.76 0.06 -9.25
CA ALA A 31 8.17 -0.10 -7.92
C ALA A 31 7.70 -1.55 -7.75
N GLY A 32 8.27 -2.25 -6.76
CA GLY A 32 7.77 -3.56 -6.33
C GLY A 32 6.56 -3.44 -5.40
N ALA A 33 5.83 -4.53 -5.25
CA ALA A 33 4.79 -4.67 -4.23
C ALA A 33 5.38 -4.54 -2.82
N ILE A 34 4.56 -4.16 -1.85
CA ILE A 34 4.96 -4.14 -0.44
C ILE A 34 5.30 -5.58 -0.03
N PRO A 35 6.50 -5.85 0.54
CA PRO A 35 6.88 -7.21 0.92
C PRO A 35 5.95 -7.79 1.99
N LEU A 36 5.58 -9.07 1.87
CA LEU A 36 4.72 -9.71 2.88
C LEU A 36 5.37 -9.74 4.28
N SER A 37 6.70 -9.81 4.34
CA SER A 37 7.47 -9.72 5.59
C SER A 37 7.27 -8.38 6.30
N GLU A 38 7.15 -7.29 5.55
CA GLU A 38 6.92 -5.94 6.08
C GLU A 38 5.49 -5.80 6.62
N VAL A 39 4.50 -6.37 5.92
CA VAL A 39 3.11 -6.44 6.42
C VAL A 39 3.04 -7.26 7.70
N ARG A 40 3.76 -8.40 7.76
CA ARG A 40 3.84 -9.20 8.98
C ARG A 40 4.46 -8.40 10.13
N ALA A 41 5.57 -7.71 9.88
CA ALA A 41 6.22 -6.88 10.90
C ALA A 41 5.31 -5.74 11.38
N TYR A 42 4.52 -5.13 10.49
CA TYR A 42 3.50 -4.14 10.85
C TYR A 42 2.47 -4.73 11.81
N CYS A 43 1.88 -5.89 11.47
CA CYS A 43 0.89 -6.53 12.33
C CYS A 43 1.45 -6.90 13.70
N GLU A 44 2.72 -7.30 13.77
CA GLU A 44 3.42 -7.59 15.02
C GLU A 44 3.70 -6.31 15.83
N MET A 45 4.15 -5.23 15.18
CA MET A 45 4.52 -3.95 15.81
C MET A 45 3.33 -3.19 16.39
N PHE A 46 2.17 -3.25 15.73
CA PHE A 46 0.93 -2.57 16.15
C PHE A 46 -0.05 -3.51 16.85
N GLU A 47 0.37 -4.73 17.19
CA GLU A 47 -0.44 -5.74 17.89
C GLU A 47 -1.81 -5.99 17.23
N ILE A 48 -1.84 -6.02 15.88
CA ILE A 48 -3.07 -6.23 15.12
C ILE A 48 -3.65 -7.63 15.45
N PRO A 49 -4.92 -7.73 15.86
CA PRO A 49 -5.56 -9.00 16.20
C PRO A 49 -5.55 -9.98 15.02
N PRO A 50 -5.32 -11.29 15.23
CA PRO A 50 -5.29 -12.28 14.14
C PRO A 50 -6.51 -12.26 13.22
N GLU A 51 -7.70 -12.00 13.77
CA GLU A 51 -8.96 -11.87 13.05
C GLU A 51 -8.98 -10.69 12.05
N ASP A 52 -8.24 -9.62 12.32
CA ASP A 52 -8.22 -8.41 11.49
C ASP A 52 -7.06 -8.43 10.46
N ARG A 53 -6.10 -9.35 10.62
CA ARG A 53 -4.90 -9.41 9.76
C ARG A 53 -5.22 -9.80 8.33
N GLU A 54 -6.18 -10.70 8.14
CA GLU A 54 -6.59 -11.15 6.81
C GLU A 54 -7.24 -10.00 6.04
N ASP A 55 -8.20 -9.31 6.65
CA ASP A 55 -8.88 -8.16 6.04
C ASP A 55 -7.91 -7.02 5.73
N LEU A 56 -7.01 -6.70 6.68
CA LEU A 56 -5.96 -5.70 6.46
C LEU A 56 -5.08 -6.08 5.27
N LEU A 57 -4.64 -7.34 5.18
CA LEU A 57 -3.78 -7.81 4.10
C LEU A 57 -4.50 -7.74 2.74
N VAL A 58 -5.76 -8.18 2.68
CA VAL A 58 -6.55 -8.17 1.45
C VAL A 58 -6.76 -6.75 0.93
N LEU A 59 -7.19 -5.83 1.81
CA LEU A 59 -7.44 -4.45 1.43
C LEU A 59 -6.13 -3.71 1.09
N LEU A 60 -5.06 -3.96 1.85
CA LEU A 60 -3.74 -3.39 1.57
C LEU A 60 -3.21 -3.87 0.20
N ARG A 61 -3.40 -5.14 -0.14
CA ARG A 61 -3.00 -5.69 -1.46
C ARG A 61 -3.78 -5.06 -2.60
N ALA A 62 -5.09 -4.89 -2.44
CA ALA A 62 -5.92 -4.23 -3.46
C ALA A 62 -5.45 -2.79 -3.71
N LEU A 63 -5.18 -2.03 -2.64
CA LEU A 63 -4.64 -0.67 -2.74
C LEU A 63 -3.23 -0.64 -3.36
N ASP A 64 -2.37 -1.60 -2.97
CA ASP A 64 -1.02 -1.75 -3.50
C ASP A 64 -1.01 -2.01 -5.01
N GLU A 65 -1.87 -2.90 -5.48
CA GLU A 65 -2.01 -3.20 -6.91
C GLU A 65 -2.43 -1.98 -7.73
N GLU A 66 -3.41 -1.21 -7.27
CA GLU A 66 -3.83 0.02 -7.95
C GLU A 66 -2.72 1.07 -7.99
N TYR A 67 -1.96 1.22 -6.90
CA TYR A 67 -0.78 2.08 -6.87
C TYR A 67 0.28 1.64 -7.90
N LEU A 68 0.56 0.34 -7.98
CA LEU A 68 1.51 -0.21 -8.95
C LEU A 68 1.04 -0.01 -10.40
N LYS A 69 -0.25 -0.17 -10.69
CA LYS A 69 -0.82 0.12 -12.01
C LYS A 69 -0.58 1.59 -12.38
N ALA A 70 -0.98 2.52 -11.50
CA ALA A 70 -0.84 3.96 -11.74
C ALA A 70 0.63 4.41 -11.89
N THR A 71 1.54 3.87 -11.08
CA THR A 71 2.97 4.21 -11.14
C THR A 71 3.64 3.63 -12.40
N ASN A 72 3.32 2.40 -12.78
CA ASN A 72 3.85 1.78 -13.99
C ASN A 72 3.34 2.46 -15.27
N GLU A 73 2.08 2.88 -15.32
CA GLU A 73 1.54 3.68 -16.42
C GLU A 73 2.25 5.04 -16.54
N THR A 74 2.53 5.69 -15.41
CA THR A 74 3.25 6.97 -15.38
C THR A 74 4.68 6.82 -15.89
N SER A 75 5.38 5.74 -15.51
CA SER A 75 6.73 5.43 -15.99
C SER A 75 6.75 5.18 -17.50
N LYS A 76 5.75 4.46 -18.05
CA LYS A 76 5.62 4.25 -19.51
C LYS A 76 5.47 5.56 -20.29
N ARG A 77 4.71 6.53 -19.76
CA ARG A 77 4.53 7.85 -20.39
C ARG A 77 5.81 8.70 -20.39
N LYS A 78 6.72 8.49 -19.45
CA LYS A 78 7.98 9.26 -19.31
C LYS A 78 9.16 8.68 -20.10
N GLY A 79 9.09 7.43 -20.54
CA GLY A 79 10.13 6.75 -21.31
C GLY A 79 10.18 7.07 -22.81
N THR A 80 9.35 8.00 -23.30
CA THR A 80 9.39 8.49 -24.69
C THR A 80 10.14 9.82 -24.74
N LYS A 81 11.47 9.75 -24.81
CA LYS A 81 12.30 10.87 -25.28
C LYS A 81 13.60 10.35 -25.88
#